data_AF-A0A8I6S872-F1
#
_entry.id   AF-A0A8I6S872-F1
#
_cell.length_a   1.000
_cell.length_b   1.000
_cell.length_c   1.000
_cell.angle_alpha   90.00
_cell.angle_beta   90.00
_cell.angle_gamma   90.00
#
_symmetry.space_group_name_H-M   'P 1'
#
loop_
_entity.id
_entity.type
_entity.pdbx_description
1 polymer ?
#
loop_
_entity_poly.entity_id
_entity_poly.type
_entity_poly.pdbx_seq_one_letter_code
_entity_poly.pdbx_strand_id
1 'polypeptide(L)'
;MHFNLLLLLAATTFAANQERQLCQAPTTAPQKLEKVIGQCQDEIKYALLQEALSVLGETVGIVNNRKSTEGIREKREAFSGEEKRIAGCLLQCVYRKMKAVDTNGIPTATGLVKIYSEGNKDRNYYLATIQAVQQCLAQELQNRTNDPSLLKQEGYTCDVAYDMFNCVSNQIELVCGSKP
;
A
#
# COMPACT_ATOMS: atom_id res chain seq x y z
N MET A 1 17.59 -71.59 11.79
CA MET A 1 17.69 -70.14 11.51
C MET A 1 16.32 -69.64 11.06
N HIS A 2 15.53 -69.03 11.93
CA HIS A 2 14.34 -68.25 11.56
C HIS A 2 14.29 -67.04 12.50
N PHE A 3 14.69 -65.89 11.98
CA PHE A 3 14.69 -64.59 12.67
C PHE A 3 13.34 -63.93 12.39
N ASN A 4 12.47 -63.80 13.40
CA ASN A 4 11.25 -63.01 13.33
C ASN A 4 11.59 -61.56 13.70
N LEU A 5 11.60 -60.67 12.71
CA LEU A 5 11.80 -59.24 12.87
C LEU A 5 10.43 -58.55 12.97
N LEU A 6 10.04 -58.19 14.19
CA LEU A 6 8.89 -57.31 14.49
C LEU A 6 9.24 -55.88 14.06
N LEU A 7 8.62 -55.40 12.98
CA LEU A 7 8.63 -53.99 12.59
C LEU A 7 7.48 -53.26 13.30
N LEU A 8 7.83 -52.52 14.35
CA LEU A 8 6.97 -51.51 14.99
C LEU A 8 6.87 -50.28 14.08
N LEU A 9 5.72 -50.10 13.44
CA LEU A 9 5.36 -48.87 12.75
C LEU A 9 4.97 -47.82 13.81
N ALA A 10 5.89 -46.90 14.11
CA ALA A 10 5.59 -45.69 14.84
C ALA A 10 4.76 -44.76 13.96
N ALA A 11 3.47 -44.62 14.26
CA ALA A 11 2.61 -43.62 13.65
C ALA A 11 2.98 -42.24 14.22
N THR A 12 3.76 -41.46 13.46
CA THR A 12 3.98 -40.05 13.75
C THR A 12 2.75 -39.26 13.31
N THR A 13 1.89 -38.90 14.27
CA THR A 13 0.85 -37.90 14.05
C THR A 13 1.51 -36.53 13.91
N PHE A 14 1.63 -36.03 12.69
CA PHE A 14 1.90 -34.62 12.43
C PHE A 14 0.65 -33.83 12.83
N ALA A 15 0.63 -33.35 14.08
CA ALA A 15 -0.27 -32.27 14.45
C ALA A 15 0.20 -31.02 13.71
N ALA A 16 -0.42 -30.72 12.57
CA ALA A 16 -0.28 -29.42 11.93
C ALA A 16 -0.72 -28.37 12.95
N ASN A 17 0.24 -27.62 13.47
CA ASN A 17 0.00 -26.46 14.32
C ASN A 17 -0.64 -25.38 13.44
N GLN A 18 -1.96 -25.47 13.25
CA GLN A 18 -2.73 -24.43 12.60
C GLN A 18 -2.87 -23.31 13.64
N GLU A 19 -1.95 -22.34 13.61
CA GLU A 19 -2.15 -21.05 14.27
C GLU A 19 -3.55 -20.57 13.89
N ARG A 20 -4.45 -20.47 14.89
CA ARG A 20 -5.78 -19.91 14.66
C ARG A 20 -5.57 -18.45 14.31
N GLN A 21 -5.62 -18.12 13.02
CA GLN A 21 -5.65 -16.75 12.55
C GLN A 21 -6.70 -15.99 13.36
N LEU A 22 -6.29 -14.92 14.06
CA LEU A 22 -7.19 -14.18 14.96
C LEU A 22 -8.31 -13.46 14.18
N CYS A 23 -8.09 -13.24 12.89
CA CYS A 23 -9.02 -12.62 11.96
C CYS A 23 -8.80 -13.13 10.53
N GLN A 24 -9.87 -13.09 9.74
CA GLN A 24 -9.87 -13.39 8.31
C GLN A 24 -9.74 -12.09 7.50
N ALA A 25 -8.56 -11.85 6.91
CA ALA A 25 -8.38 -10.77 5.94
C ALA A 25 -9.14 -11.08 4.64
N PRO A 26 -9.66 -10.06 3.93
CA PRO A 26 -10.29 -10.27 2.65
C PRO A 26 -9.24 -10.76 1.65
N THR A 27 -9.61 -11.72 0.81
CA THR A 27 -8.70 -12.24 -0.24
C THR A 27 -8.80 -11.47 -1.55
N THR A 28 -9.81 -10.62 -1.68
CA THR A 28 -10.08 -9.79 -2.87
C THR A 28 -10.64 -8.45 -2.44
N ALA A 29 -10.34 -7.41 -3.23
CA ALA A 29 -10.93 -6.10 -3.03
C ALA A 29 -12.44 -6.15 -3.38
N PRO A 30 -13.30 -5.42 -2.66
CA PRO A 30 -14.70 -5.30 -3.04
C PRO A 30 -14.84 -4.69 -4.45
N GLN A 31 -15.80 -5.16 -5.25
CA GLN A 31 -16.04 -4.69 -6.63
C GLN A 31 -16.09 -3.16 -6.77
N LYS A 32 -16.66 -2.48 -5.77
CA LYS A 32 -16.70 -1.01 -5.73
C LYS A 32 -15.30 -0.40 -5.66
N LEU A 33 -14.43 -0.96 -4.81
CA LEU A 33 -13.06 -0.52 -4.64
C LEU A 33 -12.23 -0.82 -5.89
N GLU A 34 -12.40 -2.01 -6.49
CA GLU A 34 -11.76 -2.38 -7.77
C GLU A 34 -12.10 -1.38 -8.89
N LYS A 35 -13.38 -1.01 -9.01
CA LYS A 35 -13.82 0.00 -9.99
C LYS A 35 -13.15 1.35 -9.78
N VAL A 36 -13.04 1.79 -8.52
CA VAL A 36 -12.38 3.06 -8.18
C VAL A 36 -10.88 2.99 -8.48
N ILE A 37 -10.23 1.87 -8.18
CA ILE A 37 -8.81 1.64 -8.52
C ILE A 37 -8.60 1.74 -10.03
N GLY A 38 -9.44 1.09 -10.84
CA GLY A 38 -9.34 1.18 -12.31
C GLY A 38 -9.47 2.61 -12.83
N GLN A 39 -10.45 3.37 -12.33
CA GLN A 39 -10.61 4.79 -12.68
C GLN A 39 -9.37 5.63 -12.31
N CYS A 40 -8.80 5.39 -11.14
CA CYS A 40 -7.59 6.08 -10.70
C CYS A 40 -6.36 5.69 -11.53
N GLN A 41 -6.25 4.42 -11.93
CA GLN A 41 -5.16 3.97 -12.81
C GLN A 41 -5.23 4.65 -14.18
N ASP A 42 -6.43 4.79 -14.75
CA ASP A 42 -6.62 5.49 -16.02
C ASP A 42 -6.26 6.99 -15.92
N GLU A 43 -6.64 7.64 -14.81
CA GLU A 43 -6.29 9.05 -14.54
C GLU A 43 -4.77 9.24 -14.41
N ILE A 44 -4.10 8.38 -13.64
CA ILE A 44 -2.63 8.43 -13.49
C ILE A 44 -1.93 8.16 -14.82
N LYS A 45 -2.37 7.15 -15.57
CA LYS A 45 -1.82 6.83 -16.89
C LYS A 45 -1.94 8.02 -17.84
N TYR A 46 -3.10 8.67 -17.87
CA TYR A 46 -3.32 9.83 -18.72
C TYR A 46 -2.42 11.00 -18.32
N ALA A 47 -2.28 11.29 -17.01
CA ALA A 47 -1.40 12.34 -16.51
C ALA A 47 0.08 12.10 -16.88
N LEU A 48 0.58 10.88 -16.68
CA LEU A 48 1.95 10.50 -17.05
C LEU A 48 2.20 10.62 -18.56
N LEU A 49 1.23 10.23 -19.39
CA LEU A 49 1.33 10.38 -20.84
C LEU A 49 1.36 11.86 -21.26
N GLN A 50 0.54 12.71 -20.65
CA GLN A 50 0.55 14.15 -20.92
C GLN A 50 1.87 14.81 -20.54
N GLU A 51 2.40 14.46 -19.37
CA GLU A 51 3.69 14.96 -18.90
C GLU A 51 4.82 14.57 -19.86
N ALA A 52 4.89 13.29 -20.25
CA ALA A 52 5.87 12.81 -21.22
C ALA A 52 5.75 13.54 -22.57
N LEU A 53 4.53 13.79 -23.06
CA LEU A 53 4.31 14.55 -24.29
C LEU A 53 4.72 16.03 -24.16
N SER A 54 4.53 16.65 -23.00
CA SER A 54 4.98 18.02 -22.72
C SER A 54 6.50 18.10 -22.78
N VAL A 55 7.21 17.18 -22.11
CA VAL A 55 8.69 17.12 -22.12
C VAL A 55 9.22 16.88 -23.53
N LEU A 56 8.59 15.99 -24.31
CA LEU A 56 8.96 15.75 -25.71
C LEU A 56 8.70 16.97 -26.59
N GLY A 57 7.58 17.68 -26.39
CA GLY A 57 7.28 18.92 -27.09
C GLY A 57 8.30 20.02 -26.79
N GLU A 58 8.75 20.13 -25.54
CA GLU A 58 9.80 21.06 -25.12
C GLU A 58 11.18 20.67 -25.67
N THR A 59 11.53 19.38 -25.68
CA THR A 59 12.84 18.91 -26.19
C THR A 59 12.97 19.00 -27.72
N VAL A 60 11.88 18.92 -28.49
CA VAL A 60 11.92 19.24 -29.92
C VAL A 60 12.25 20.73 -30.17
N GLY A 61 11.99 21.61 -29.20
CA GLY A 61 12.44 23.01 -29.21
C GLY A 61 13.90 23.24 -28.80
N ILE A 62 14.57 22.25 -28.20
CA ILE A 62 15.91 22.35 -27.59
C ILE A 62 16.83 21.25 -28.15
N VAL A 63 16.93 21.11 -29.47
CA VAL A 63 17.98 20.26 -30.07
C VAL A 63 19.27 21.08 -30.19
N ASN A 64 20.05 21.17 -29.10
CA ASN A 64 21.50 21.46 -29.13
C ASN A 64 22.15 21.33 -27.75
N ASN A 65 22.45 20.10 -27.32
CA ASN A 65 23.75 19.63 -26.79
C ASN A 65 23.54 18.31 -26.05
N ARG A 66 24.16 17.24 -26.56
CA ARG A 66 24.21 15.95 -25.86
C ARG A 66 25.54 15.81 -25.15
N LYS A 67 25.51 15.44 -23.87
CA LYS A 67 26.55 14.58 -23.29
C LYS A 67 25.98 13.71 -22.17
N SER A 68 25.85 12.43 -22.46
CA SER A 68 25.78 11.32 -21.51
C SER A 68 27.22 11.04 -20.99
N THR A 69 27.52 10.42 -19.85
CA THR A 69 27.03 9.14 -19.31
C THR A 69 27.70 8.94 -17.93
N GLU A 70 27.05 9.19 -16.77
CA GLU A 70 27.58 8.76 -15.45
C GLU A 70 26.53 8.25 -14.43
N GLY A 71 25.21 8.40 -14.65
CA GLY A 71 24.19 8.08 -13.63
C GLY A 71 23.38 6.80 -13.87
N ILE A 72 23.93 5.60 -13.61
CA ILE A 72 23.13 4.35 -13.66
C ILE A 72 22.74 3.81 -12.27
N ARG A 73 23.56 4.02 -11.23
CA ARG A 73 23.22 3.60 -9.85
C ARG A 73 22.29 4.60 -9.13
N GLU A 74 22.58 5.89 -9.23
CA GLU A 74 21.71 6.97 -8.71
C GLU A 74 20.31 6.95 -9.34
N LYS A 75 20.25 6.57 -10.62
CA LYS A 75 19.00 6.50 -11.39
C LYS A 75 18.04 5.41 -10.89
N ARG A 76 18.54 4.28 -10.36
CA ARG A 76 17.67 3.20 -9.85
C ARG A 76 17.02 3.53 -8.50
N GLU A 77 17.72 4.26 -7.63
CA GLU A 77 17.12 4.75 -6.38
C GLU A 77 16.21 5.95 -6.62
N ALA A 78 16.52 6.81 -7.60
CA ALA A 78 15.60 7.86 -8.04
C ALA A 78 14.28 7.28 -8.58
N PHE A 79 14.33 6.20 -9.38
CA PHE A 79 13.13 5.53 -9.86
C PHE A 79 12.33 4.84 -8.75
N SER A 80 12.96 4.30 -7.70
CA SER A 80 12.21 3.66 -6.60
C SER A 80 11.41 4.67 -5.76
N GLY A 81 11.94 5.89 -5.57
CA GLY A 81 11.22 6.99 -4.95
C GLY A 81 10.06 7.50 -5.81
N GLU A 82 10.27 7.57 -7.12
CA GLU A 82 9.25 7.99 -8.07
C GLU A 82 8.13 6.93 -8.22
N GLU A 83 8.47 5.65 -8.32
CA GLU A 83 7.52 4.53 -8.33
C GLU A 83 6.69 4.49 -7.05
N LYS A 84 7.34 4.67 -5.89
CA LYS A 84 6.67 4.83 -4.59
C LYS A 84 5.66 5.96 -4.65
N ARG A 85 6.05 7.12 -5.16
CA ARG A 85 5.19 8.30 -5.25
C ARG A 85 4.04 8.10 -6.22
N ILE A 86 4.24 7.44 -7.36
CA ILE A 86 3.18 7.09 -8.31
C ILE A 86 2.15 6.16 -7.64
N ALA A 87 2.60 5.11 -6.95
CA ALA A 87 1.73 4.24 -6.17
C ALA A 87 0.98 5.01 -5.07
N GLY A 88 1.64 5.95 -4.41
CA GLY A 88 1.04 6.87 -3.46
C GLY A 88 -0.04 7.76 -4.06
N CYS A 89 0.19 8.32 -5.25
CA CYS A 89 -0.81 9.14 -5.92
C CYS A 89 -2.02 8.32 -6.39
N LEU A 90 -1.80 7.06 -6.80
CA LEU A 90 -2.91 6.14 -7.06
C LEU A 90 -3.76 5.92 -5.80
N LEU A 91 -3.12 5.60 -4.67
CA LEU A 91 -3.81 5.43 -3.38
C LEU A 91 -4.54 6.71 -2.95
N GLN A 92 -3.90 7.86 -3.14
CA GLN A 92 -4.50 9.15 -2.81
C GLN A 92 -5.73 9.45 -3.67
N CYS A 93 -5.71 9.10 -4.96
CA CYS A 93 -6.90 9.16 -5.81
C CYS A 93 -8.02 8.26 -5.28
N VAL A 94 -7.70 7.02 -4.90
CA VAL A 94 -8.67 6.07 -4.33
C VAL A 94 -9.27 6.65 -3.04
N TYR A 95 -8.46 7.16 -2.12
CA TYR A 95 -8.93 7.75 -0.88
C TYR A 95 -9.83 8.96 -1.12
N ARG A 96 -9.51 9.85 -2.07
CA ARG A 96 -10.36 10.98 -2.44
C ARG A 96 -11.71 10.52 -2.99
N LYS A 97 -11.74 9.60 -3.96
CA LYS A 97 -12.97 9.10 -4.57
C LYS A 97 -13.84 8.30 -3.60
N MET A 98 -13.21 7.63 -2.63
CA MET A 98 -13.88 6.93 -1.54
C MET A 98 -14.29 7.84 -0.37
N LYS A 99 -14.01 9.15 -0.45
CA LYS A 99 -14.27 10.14 0.60
C LYS A 99 -13.61 9.78 1.93
N ALA A 100 -12.39 9.26 1.85
CA ALA A 100 -11.60 8.82 2.99
C ALA A 100 -10.51 9.82 3.41
N VAL A 101 -10.47 11.02 2.83
CA VAL A 101 -9.55 12.10 3.20
C VAL A 101 -10.28 13.32 3.75
N ASP A 102 -9.57 14.16 4.50
CA ASP A 102 -10.02 15.45 4.98
C ASP A 102 -9.89 16.56 3.92
N THR A 103 -10.16 17.81 4.30
CA THR A 103 -10.08 18.98 3.41
C THR A 103 -8.66 19.26 2.90
N ASN A 104 -7.64 18.80 3.62
CA ASN A 104 -6.23 18.93 3.24
C ASN A 104 -5.75 17.74 2.41
N GLY A 105 -6.62 16.74 2.17
CA GLY A 105 -6.27 15.52 1.47
C GLY A 105 -5.53 14.51 2.35
N ILE A 106 -5.60 14.63 3.68
CA ILE A 106 -4.98 13.67 4.60
C ILE A 106 -5.99 12.55 4.91
N PRO A 107 -5.58 11.27 4.93
CA PRO A 107 -6.47 10.17 5.27
C PRO A 107 -7.13 10.33 6.64
N THR A 108 -8.39 9.90 6.75
CA THR A 108 -9.20 9.97 7.97
C THR A 108 -9.45 8.58 8.54
N ALA A 109 -9.56 8.48 9.87
CA ALA A 109 -9.77 7.20 10.53
C ALA A 109 -11.02 6.48 10.02
N THR A 110 -12.16 7.17 10.01
CA THR A 110 -13.43 6.61 9.53
C THR A 110 -13.35 6.19 8.06
N GLY A 111 -12.69 6.99 7.23
CA GLY A 111 -12.50 6.70 5.81
C GLY A 111 -11.69 5.44 5.57
N LEU A 112 -10.53 5.32 6.20
CA LEU A 112 -9.64 4.18 6.06
C LEU A 112 -10.27 2.90 6.63
N VAL A 113 -10.84 2.96 7.83
CA VAL A 113 -11.51 1.80 8.42
C VAL A 113 -12.59 1.28 7.48
N LYS A 114 -13.38 2.18 6.88
CA LYS A 114 -14.38 1.79 5.90
C LYS A 114 -13.76 1.10 4.70
N ILE A 115 -12.72 1.66 4.08
CA ILE A 115 -12.08 1.06 2.89
C ILE A 115 -11.57 -0.35 3.18
N TYR A 116 -10.82 -0.53 4.26
CA TYR A 116 -10.20 -1.81 4.58
C TYR A 116 -11.22 -2.87 5.02
N SER A 117 -12.29 -2.48 5.71
CA SER A 117 -13.31 -3.42 6.20
C SER A 117 -14.51 -3.61 5.29
N GLU A 118 -14.61 -2.85 4.19
CA GLU A 118 -15.71 -2.95 3.24
C GLU A 118 -15.83 -4.40 2.72
N GLY A 119 -17.01 -4.99 2.81
CA GLY A 119 -17.26 -6.35 2.33
C GLY A 119 -16.74 -7.49 3.23
N ASN A 120 -15.97 -7.19 4.27
CA ASN A 120 -15.55 -8.20 5.25
C ASN A 120 -16.61 -8.37 6.36
N LYS A 121 -16.88 -9.62 6.74
CA LYS A 121 -17.86 -9.99 7.78
C LYS A 121 -17.22 -10.36 9.12
N ASP A 122 -15.90 -10.51 9.15
CA ASP A 122 -15.16 -10.88 10.36
C ASP A 122 -15.07 -9.67 11.31
N ARG A 123 -15.63 -9.84 12.51
CA ARG A 123 -15.62 -8.82 13.56
C ARG A 123 -14.20 -8.54 14.06
N ASN A 124 -13.37 -9.56 14.22
CA ASN A 124 -11.99 -9.39 14.68
C ASN A 124 -11.16 -8.66 13.64
N TYR A 125 -11.41 -8.91 12.35
CA TYR A 125 -10.78 -8.14 11.28
C TYR A 125 -11.17 -6.65 11.33
N TYR A 126 -12.45 -6.34 11.57
CA TYR A 126 -12.91 -4.97 11.75
C TYR A 126 -12.22 -4.26 12.92
N LEU A 127 -12.09 -4.95 14.06
CA LEU A 127 -11.38 -4.43 15.24
C LEU A 127 -9.88 -4.24 14.97
N ALA A 128 -9.23 -5.20 14.33
CA ALA A 128 -7.83 -5.10 13.93
C ALA A 128 -7.61 -3.91 12.99
N THR A 129 -8.54 -3.69 12.06
CA THR A 129 -8.51 -2.54 11.13
C THR A 129 -8.61 -1.21 11.88
N ILE A 130 -9.53 -1.08 12.85
CA ILE A 130 -9.63 0.15 13.66
C ILE A 130 -8.33 0.43 14.40
N GLN A 131 -7.79 -0.59 15.07
CA GLN A 131 -6.56 -0.46 15.85
C GLN A 131 -5.38 -0.06 14.94
N ALA A 132 -5.21 -0.75 13.81
CA ALA A 132 -4.18 -0.46 12.81
C ALA A 132 -4.26 0.99 12.32
N VAL A 133 -5.45 1.43 11.89
CA VAL A 133 -5.67 2.78 11.39
C VAL A 133 -5.38 3.84 12.45
N GLN A 134 -5.83 3.64 13.69
CA GLN A 134 -5.57 4.58 14.78
C GLN A 134 -4.08 4.73 15.06
N GLN A 135 -3.35 3.62 15.15
CA GLN A 135 -1.91 3.62 15.39
C GLN A 135 -1.15 4.35 14.28
N CYS A 136 -1.46 4.04 13.02
CA CYS A 136 -0.78 4.64 11.88
C CYS A 136 -1.08 6.14 11.73
N LEU A 137 -2.32 6.57 11.99
CA LEU A 137 -2.67 7.99 11.99
C LEU A 137 -2.00 8.77 13.13
N ALA A 138 -1.89 8.17 14.31
CA ALA A 138 -1.17 8.78 15.43
C ALA A 138 0.32 8.98 15.09
N GLN A 139 0.94 7.98 14.46
CA GLN A 139 2.31 8.07 13.98
C GLN A 139 2.48 9.17 12.93
N GLU A 140 1.58 9.25 11.95
CA GLU A 140 1.63 10.30 10.93
C GLU A 140 1.44 11.70 11.52
N LEU A 141 0.51 11.86 12.47
CA LEU A 141 0.33 13.13 13.17
C LEU A 141 1.60 13.54 13.94
N GLN A 142 2.28 12.59 14.55
CA GLN A 142 3.55 12.84 15.23
C GLN A 142 4.64 13.29 14.23
N ASN A 143 4.76 12.62 13.08
CA ASN A 143 5.70 13.00 12.03
C ASN A 143 5.47 14.44 11.56
N ARG A 144 4.20 14.80 11.32
CA ARG A 144 3.80 16.16 10.93
C ARG A 144 4.07 17.21 11.98
N THR A 145 3.89 16.86 13.25
CA THR A 145 4.12 17.78 14.37
C THR A 145 5.62 18.05 14.51
N ASN A 146 6.46 17.04 14.29
CA ASN A 146 7.91 17.16 14.38
C ASN A 146 8.50 17.95 13.20
N ASP A 147 7.94 17.82 12.00
CA ASP A 147 8.36 18.58 10.84
C ASP A 147 7.17 19.19 10.07
N PRO A 148 6.75 20.41 10.43
CA PRO A 148 5.68 21.12 9.74
C PRO A 148 6.02 21.50 8.28
N SER A 149 7.29 21.46 7.87
CA SER A 149 7.71 21.85 6.52
C SER A 149 7.26 20.84 5.46
N LEU A 150 7.00 19.59 5.87
CA LEU A 150 6.49 18.51 5.01
C LEU A 150 5.19 18.88 4.29
N LEU A 151 4.31 19.67 4.92
CA LEU A 151 3.04 20.09 4.35
C LEU A 151 3.18 20.95 3.08
N LYS A 152 4.34 21.56 2.88
CA LYS A 152 4.63 22.43 1.73
C LYS A 152 5.30 21.68 0.59
N GLN A 153 5.68 20.41 0.81
CA GLN A 153 6.35 19.62 -0.22
C GLN A 153 5.34 19.17 -1.27
N GLU A 154 5.70 19.39 -2.53
CA GLU A 154 4.94 18.88 -3.65
C GLU A 154 4.84 17.36 -3.55
N GLY A 155 3.65 16.79 -3.76
CA GLY A 155 3.41 15.35 -3.69
C GLY A 155 3.29 14.77 -2.28
N TYR A 156 3.39 15.58 -1.22
CA TYR A 156 3.31 15.11 0.17
C TYR A 156 2.07 14.23 0.44
N THR A 157 0.90 14.58 -0.07
CA THR A 157 -0.31 13.77 0.15
C THR A 157 -0.26 12.39 -0.54
N CYS A 158 0.51 12.25 -1.62
CA CYS A 158 0.74 10.95 -2.25
C CYS A 158 1.65 10.09 -1.36
N ASP A 159 2.71 10.69 -0.81
CA ASP A 159 3.65 9.99 0.07
C ASP A 159 2.94 9.50 1.34
N VAL A 160 2.14 10.37 1.98
CA VAL A 160 1.30 10.01 3.13
C VAL A 160 0.34 8.88 2.80
N ALA A 161 -0.30 8.90 1.62
CA ALA A 161 -1.24 7.85 1.25
C ALA A 161 -0.55 6.48 1.12
N TYR A 162 0.66 6.45 0.57
CA TYR A 162 1.48 5.23 0.47
C TYR A 162 1.95 4.74 1.83
N ASP A 163 2.48 5.64 2.66
CA ASP A 163 3.00 5.29 3.98
C ASP A 163 1.87 4.80 4.90
N MET A 164 0.70 5.43 4.82
CA MET A 164 -0.51 4.98 5.50
C MET A 164 -0.96 3.59 5.06
N PHE A 165 -0.97 3.32 3.75
CA PHE A 165 -1.32 2.00 3.22
C PHE A 165 -0.38 0.92 3.79
N ASN A 166 0.93 1.14 3.72
CA ASN A 166 1.89 0.16 4.23
C ASN A 166 1.78 -0.04 5.73
N CYS A 167 1.64 1.05 6.50
CA CYS A 167 1.50 0.96 7.93
C CYS A 167 0.27 0.14 8.31
N VAL A 168 -0.91 0.48 7.76
CA VAL A 168 -2.16 -0.21 8.09
C VAL A 168 -2.12 -1.67 7.65
N SER A 169 -1.65 -1.96 6.43
CA SER A 169 -1.55 -3.32 5.92
C SER A 169 -0.59 -4.18 6.75
N ASN A 170 0.54 -3.63 7.19
CA ASN A 170 1.48 -4.34 8.06
C ASN A 170 0.90 -4.57 9.46
N GLN A 171 0.20 -3.60 10.05
CA GLN A 171 -0.45 -3.78 11.35
C GLN A 171 -1.56 -4.84 11.29
N ILE A 172 -2.34 -4.88 10.21
CA ILE A 172 -3.35 -5.93 9.99
C ILE A 172 -2.68 -7.29 9.83
N GLU A 173 -1.59 -7.38 9.06
CA GLU A 173 -0.83 -8.62 8.88
C GLU A 173 -0.29 -9.18 10.20
N LEU A 174 0.22 -8.32 11.09
CA LEU A 174 0.70 -8.73 12.41
C LEU A 174 -0.38 -9.39 13.27
N VAL A 175 -1.66 -9.03 13.05
CA VAL A 175 -2.78 -9.57 13.83
C VAL A 175 -3.47 -10.73 13.11
N CYS A 176 -3.68 -10.63 11.80
CA CYS A 176 -4.43 -11.60 10.99
C CYS A 176 -3.54 -12.63 10.27
N GLY A 177 -2.22 -12.47 10.29
CA GLY A 177 -1.27 -13.34 9.59
C GLY A 177 -1.31 -13.22 8.07
N SER A 178 -1.98 -12.21 7.52
CA SER A 178 -2.08 -11.96 6.08
C SER A 178 -2.36 -10.49 5.79
N LYS A 179 -1.84 -9.99 4.67
CA LYS A 179 -2.13 -8.64 4.18
C LYS A 179 -3.51 -8.57 3.54
N PRO A 180 -4.25 -7.47 3.75
CA PRO A 180 -5.51 -7.22 3.08
C PRO A 180 -5.34 -6.74 1.63
#